data_AF-A0A9D7I991-F1
#
_entry.id   AF-A0A9D7I991-F1
#
_cell.length_a   1.000
_cell.length_b   1.000
_cell.length_c   1.000
_cell.angle_alpha   90.00
_cell.angle_beta   90.00
_cell.angle_gamma   90.00
#
_symmetry.space_group_name_H-M   'P 1'
#
loop_
_entity.id
_entity.type
_entity.pdbx_description
1 polymer ?
#
loop_
_entity_poly.entity_id
_entity_poly.type
_entity_poly.pdbx_seq_one_letter_code
_entity_poly.pdbx_strand_id
1 'polypeptide(L)'
;MTDHLSNFKVTDRQTFIEFIDLMRQDFIDNPESWENNNLNDFLQAFGSYAEDIQGYYDNNKIDINADKPNWQTFADILKGATIYE
;
A
#
# COMPACT_ATOMS: atom_id res chain seq x y z
N MET A 1 8.67 -8.98 -4.93
CA MET A 1 8.72 -7.51 -4.98
C MET A 1 10.09 -7.02 -5.40
N THR A 2 10.15 -6.16 -6.41
CA THR A 2 11.40 -5.59 -6.95
C THR A 2 12.08 -4.62 -5.98
N ASP A 3 13.42 -4.49 -6.11
CA ASP A 3 14.21 -3.53 -5.33
C ASP A 3 13.77 -2.07 -5.57
N HIS A 4 13.36 -1.76 -6.80
CA HIS A 4 12.89 -0.42 -7.15
C HIS A 4 11.60 -0.07 -6.40
N LEU A 5 10.60 -0.95 -6.44
CA LEU A 5 9.33 -0.78 -5.72
C LEU A 5 9.56 -0.68 -4.20
N SER A 6 10.45 -1.53 -3.67
CA SER A 6 10.72 -1.59 -2.22
C SER A 6 11.38 -0.33 -1.67
N ASN A 7 12.15 0.39 -2.50
CA ASN A 7 12.87 1.60 -2.11
C ASN A 7 12.22 2.90 -2.62
N PHE A 8 11.08 2.80 -3.32
CA PHE A 8 10.38 3.97 -3.86
C PHE A 8 9.79 4.81 -2.72
N LYS A 9 10.02 6.13 -2.74
CA LYS A 9 9.52 7.04 -1.71
C LYS A 9 8.27 7.75 -2.17
N VAL A 10 7.18 7.57 -1.43
CA VAL A 10 5.94 8.32 -1.61
C VAL A 10 6.00 9.58 -0.76
N THR A 11 5.95 10.76 -1.39
CA THR A 11 6.04 12.07 -0.72
C THR A 11 4.84 12.97 -0.97
N ASP A 12 4.05 12.66 -1.99
CA ASP A 12 2.87 13.40 -2.40
C ASP A 12 1.88 12.50 -3.18
N ARG A 13 0.80 13.08 -3.69
CA ARG A 13 -0.22 12.34 -4.44
C ARG A 13 0.33 11.78 -5.77
N GLN A 14 1.25 12.46 -6.43
CA GLN A 14 1.74 12.04 -7.74
C GLN A 14 2.67 10.83 -7.60
N THR A 15 3.59 10.89 -6.64
CA THR A 15 4.46 9.77 -6.27
C THR A 15 3.65 8.59 -5.71
N PHE A 16 2.51 8.83 -5.05
CA PHE A 16 1.60 7.74 -4.68
C PHE A 16 0.98 7.03 -5.90
N ILE A 17 0.55 7.77 -6.92
CA ILE A 17 0.02 7.18 -8.18
C ILE A 17 1.10 6.31 -8.85
N GLU A 18 2.33 6.84 -8.96
CA GLU A 18 3.46 6.09 -9.51
C GLU A 18 3.76 4.82 -8.72
N PHE A 19 3.69 4.88 -7.38
CA PHE A 19 3.85 3.72 -6.53
C PHE A 19 2.78 2.64 -6.78
N ILE A 20 1.52 3.03 -6.98
CA ILE A 20 0.44 2.09 -7.32
C ILE A 20 0.68 1.44 -8.69
N ASP A 21 1.13 2.20 -9.68
CA ASP A 21 1.48 1.65 -11.00
C ASP A 21 2.65 0.67 -10.91
N LEU A 22 3.67 0.97 -10.11
CA LEU A 22 4.79 0.06 -9.84
C LEU A 22 4.33 -1.22 -9.14
N MET A 23 3.44 -1.13 -8.15
CA MET A 23 2.85 -2.30 -7.50
C MET A 23 2.06 -3.17 -8.49
N ARG A 24 1.22 -2.55 -9.34
CA ARG A 24 0.45 -3.27 -10.36
C ARG A 24 1.38 -3.98 -11.35
N GLN A 25 2.44 -3.31 -11.79
CA GLN A 25 3.41 -3.90 -12.71
C GLN A 25 4.19 -5.05 -12.06
N ASP A 26 4.61 -4.92 -10.80
CA ASP A 26 5.30 -5.98 -10.06
C ASP A 26 4.41 -7.22 -9.90
N PHE A 27 3.10 -7.03 -9.64
CA PHE A 27 2.13 -8.11 -9.58
C PHE A 27 1.93 -8.80 -10.93
N ILE A 28 1.83 -8.05 -12.03
CA ILE A 28 1.70 -8.61 -13.39
C ILE A 28 2.93 -9.42 -13.77
N ASP A 29 4.12 -8.90 -13.50
CA ASP A 29 5.38 -9.51 -13.92
C ASP A 29 5.78 -10.69 -13.01
N ASN A 30 5.39 -10.65 -11.73
CA ASN A 30 5.81 -11.63 -10.71
C ASN A 30 4.64 -12.11 -9.82
N PRO A 31 3.53 -12.61 -10.38
CA PRO A 31 2.31 -12.92 -9.61
C PRO A 31 2.53 -14.00 -8.55
N GLU A 32 3.42 -14.97 -8.80
CA GLU A 32 3.74 -16.03 -7.83
C GLU A 32 4.56 -15.54 -6.63
N SER A 33 5.15 -14.34 -6.71
CA SER A 33 5.86 -13.74 -5.58
C SER A 33 4.93 -13.04 -4.58
N TRP A 34 3.64 -12.91 -4.91
CA TRP A 34 2.63 -12.30 -4.07
C TRP A 34 1.82 -13.39 -3.36
N GLU A 35 1.89 -13.39 -2.02
CA GLU A 35 1.09 -14.30 -1.19
C GLU A 35 -0.42 -14.00 -1.32
N ASN A 36 -0.78 -12.71 -1.30
CA ASN A 36 -2.16 -12.25 -1.44
C ASN A 36 -2.43 -11.86 -2.90
N ASN A 37 -2.66 -12.86 -3.76
CA ASN A 37 -2.73 -12.69 -5.21
C ASN A 37 -4.15 -12.55 -5.80
N ASN A 38 -5.16 -12.43 -4.94
CA ASN A 38 -6.52 -12.08 -5.35
C ASN A 38 -7.03 -10.89 -4.53
N LEU A 39 -8.06 -10.21 -5.04
CA LEU A 39 -8.56 -8.97 -4.47
C LEU A 39 -9.07 -9.14 -3.03
N ASN A 40 -9.72 -10.28 -2.71
CA ASN A 40 -10.25 -10.51 -1.37
C ASN A 40 -9.12 -10.60 -0.34
N ASP A 41 -8.13 -11.44 -0.62
CA ASP A 41 -7.02 -11.69 0.31
C ASP A 41 -6.12 -10.45 0.42
N PHE A 42 -5.94 -9.73 -0.69
CA PHE A 42 -5.21 -8.46 -0.69
C PHE A 42 -5.90 -7.40 0.17
N LEU A 43 -7.22 -7.20 0.01
CA LEU A 43 -7.96 -6.21 0.80
C LEU A 43 -8.00 -6.60 2.29
N GLN A 44 -8.11 -7.89 2.60
CA GLN A 44 -8.03 -8.38 3.97
C GLN A 44 -6.66 -8.05 4.59
N ALA A 45 -5.56 -8.43 3.92
CA ALA A 45 -4.21 -8.18 4.40
C ALA A 45 -3.90 -6.68 4.50
N PHE A 46 -4.37 -5.88 3.54
CA PHE A 46 -4.24 -4.43 3.55
C PHE A 46 -4.89 -3.81 4.79
N GLY A 47 -6.12 -4.23 5.12
CA GLY A 47 -6.83 -3.77 6.32
C GLY A 47 -6.12 -4.17 7.60
N SER A 48 -5.75 -5.44 7.75
CA SER A 48 -5.02 -5.92 8.94
C SER A 48 -3.68 -5.20 9.13
N TYR A 49 -2.92 -4.97 8.07
CA TYR A 49 -1.64 -4.27 8.20
C TYR A 49 -1.80 -2.77 8.49
N ALA A 50 -2.88 -2.13 8.04
CA ALA A 50 -3.20 -0.76 8.41
C ALA A 50 -3.47 -0.59 9.92
N GLU A 51 -4.03 -1.62 10.57
CA GLU A 51 -4.22 -1.65 12.03
C GLU A 51 -2.86 -1.82 12.76
N ASP A 52 -1.95 -2.62 12.21
CA ASP A 52 -0.68 -2.98 12.86
C ASP A 52 0.50 -2.03 12.58
N ILE A 53 0.42 -1.14 11.58
CA ILE A 53 1.56 -0.39 11.07
C ILE A 53 2.27 0.49 12.11
N GLN A 54 1.54 1.03 13.09
CA GLN A 54 2.17 1.82 14.16
C GLN A 54 3.12 0.95 15.00
N GLY A 55 2.73 -0.29 15.30
CA GLY A 55 3.59 -1.24 16.00
C GLY A 55 4.86 -1.57 15.21
N TYR A 56 4.76 -1.66 13.88
CA TYR A 56 5.93 -1.81 13.01
C TYR A 56 6.90 -0.61 13.13
N TYR A 57 6.38 0.62 13.10
CA TYR A 57 7.22 1.83 13.25
C TYR A 57 7.90 1.88 14.62
N ASP A 58 7.14 1.62 15.69
CA ASP A 58 7.66 1.60 17.06
C ASP A 58 8.78 0.57 17.22
N ASN A 59 8.56 -0.65 16.73
CA ASN A 59 9.52 -1.76 16.79
C ASN A 59 10.82 -1.45 16.04
N ASN A 60 10.73 -0.73 14.91
CA ASN A 60 11.89 -0.36 14.09
C ASN A 60 12.48 1.01 14.44
N LYS A 61 11.95 1.69 15.48
CA LYS A 61 12.37 3.04 15.91
C LYS A 61 12.27 4.06 14.77
N ILE A 62 11.24 3.94 13.95
CA ILE A 62 10.91 4.86 12.88
C ILE A 62 10.00 5.94 13.48
N ASP A 63 10.44 7.21 13.48
CA ASP A 63 9.70 8.34 14.05
C ASP A 63 8.58 8.81 13.10
N ILE A 64 7.56 7.96 12.94
CA ILE A 64 6.35 8.23 12.15
C ILE A 64 5.14 7.96 13.05
N ASN A 65 4.20 8.90 13.06
CA ASN A 65 2.91 8.76 13.72
C ASN A 65 1.86 8.40 12.65
N ALA A 66 1.40 7.16 12.68
CA ALA A 66 0.40 6.61 11.79
C ALA A 66 -0.99 7.22 11.99
N ASP A 67 -1.28 7.98 13.06
CA ASP A 67 -2.56 8.68 13.27
C ASP A 67 -2.60 10.09 12.65
N LYS A 68 -1.46 10.58 12.13
CA LYS A 68 -1.35 11.88 11.43
C LYS A 68 -1.46 11.91 9.89
N PRO A 69 -1.89 10.86 9.16
CA PRO A 69 -2.13 10.96 7.72
C PRO A 69 -3.60 11.26 7.40
N ASN A 70 -3.87 11.63 6.15
CA ASN A 70 -5.23 11.75 5.63
C ASN A 70 -5.78 10.36 5.26
N TRP A 71 -5.91 9.42 6.21
CA TRP A 71 -6.42 8.05 5.98
C TRP A 71 -7.75 8.03 5.24
N GLN A 72 -8.61 9.02 5.49
CA GLN A 72 -9.88 9.18 4.79
C GLN A 72 -9.68 9.29 3.27
N THR A 73 -8.64 9.98 2.80
CA THR A 73 -8.31 10.08 1.37
C THR A 73 -7.98 8.72 0.77
N PHE A 74 -7.26 7.86 1.49
CA PHE A 74 -6.98 6.49 1.02
C PHE A 74 -8.27 5.66 0.94
N ALA A 75 -9.12 5.75 1.96
CA ALA A 75 -10.41 5.08 1.96
C ALA A 75 -11.31 5.56 0.81
N ASP A 76 -11.30 6.86 0.51
CA ASP A 76 -12.08 7.43 -0.59
C ASP A 76 -11.55 7.01 -1.96
N ILE A 77 -10.22 6.91 -2.13
CA ILE A 77 -9.60 6.36 -3.34
C ILE A 77 -10.01 4.89 -3.55
N LEU A 78 -9.90 4.06 -2.51
CA LEU A 78 -10.31 2.65 -2.57
C LEU A 78 -11.79 2.50 -2.90
N LYS A 79 -12.66 3.31 -2.27
CA LYS A 79 -14.09 3.34 -2.59
C LYS A 79 -14.35 3.80 -4.03
N GLY A 80 -13.60 4.78 -4.53
CA GLY A 80 -13.68 5.23 -5.91
C GLY A 80 -13.33 4.11 -6.90
N ALA A 81 -12.26 3.35 -6.61
CA ALA A 81 -11.78 2.25 -7.44
C ALA A 81 -12.72 1.03 -7.48
N THR A 82 -13.70 0.91 -6.58
CA THR A 82 -14.74 -0.13 -6.71
C THR A 82 -15.83 0.23 -7.70
N ILE A 83 -15.91 1.51 -8.09
CA ILE A 83 -16.96 2.05 -8.97
C ILE A 83 -16.41 2.40 -10.35
N TYR A 84 -15.18 2.91 -10.42
CA TYR A 84 -14.54 3.43 -11.62
C TYR A 84 -13.28 2.64 -11.98
N GLU A 85 -13.03 2.46 -13.28
CA GLU A 85 -11.84 1.81 -13.86
C GLU A 85 -10.54 2.61 -13.64
#